data_AF-A0A383AZ22-F1
#
_entry.id   AF-A0A383AZ22-F1
#
_cell.length_a   1.000
_cell.length_b   1.000
_cell.length_c   1.000
_cell.angle_alpha   90.00
_cell.angle_beta   90.00
_cell.angle_gamma   90.00
#
_symmetry.space_group_name_H-M   'P 1'
#
loop_
_entity.id
_entity.type
_entity.pdbx_description
1 polymer ?
#
loop_
_entity_poly.entity_id
_entity_poly.type
_entity_poly.pdbx_seq_one_letter_code
_entity_poly.pdbx_strand_id
1 'polypeptide(L)'
;MKFYVNGRRRGLGKYLYDRLNVVETLEECDIFINNKHEGFRQVDLLYKACGLGKRVISISSNSGDGIKKVPHRYAVQKAALDKANEQLFYQGHNVTSLRFGWIDTERVAEVQDAKMTCRSILDNIEFVL
;
A
#
# COMPACT_ATOMS: atom_id res chain seq x y z
N MET A 1 -10.72 5.45 -14.64
CA MET A 1 -10.54 4.48 -13.55
C MET A 1 -10.95 5.14 -12.25
N LYS A 2 -11.80 4.47 -11.45
CA LYS A 2 -12.19 4.87 -10.09
C LYS A 2 -11.25 4.21 -9.10
N PHE A 3 -10.71 4.99 -8.17
CA PHE A 3 -9.79 4.51 -7.15
C PHE A 3 -10.45 4.48 -5.78
N TYR A 4 -10.14 3.50 -4.95
CA TYR A 4 -10.35 3.58 -3.51
C TYR A 4 -8.98 3.64 -2.85
N VAL A 5 -8.73 4.60 -1.96
CA VAL A 5 -7.48 4.71 -1.20
C VAL A 5 -7.81 4.72 0.28
N ASN A 6 -7.21 3.88 1.12
CA ASN A 6 -7.40 3.97 2.57
C ASN A 6 -6.39 4.95 3.21
N GLY A 7 -6.78 5.58 4.33
CA GLY A 7 -5.90 6.51 5.07
C GLY A 7 -5.68 7.87 4.40
N ARG A 8 -6.75 8.51 3.91
CA ARG A 8 -6.73 9.74 3.09
C ARG A 8 -6.46 11.04 3.84
N ARG A 9 -6.33 11.00 5.17
CA ARG A 9 -6.32 12.23 5.99
C ARG A 9 -4.99 13.01 5.91
N ARG A 10 -3.87 12.31 5.68
CA ARG A 10 -2.51 12.89 5.69
C ARG A 10 -1.50 12.02 4.93
N GLY A 11 -0.26 12.47 4.79
CA GLY A 11 0.82 11.79 4.09
C GLY A 11 0.46 11.35 2.66
N LEU A 12 1.00 10.20 2.22
CA LEU A 12 0.76 9.64 0.89
C LEU A 12 -0.73 9.47 0.57
N GLY A 13 -1.54 9.02 1.53
CA GLY A 13 -2.97 8.79 1.30
C GLY A 13 -3.72 10.06 0.93
N LYS A 14 -3.40 11.20 1.56
CA LYS A 14 -3.96 12.51 1.18
C LYS A 14 -3.43 12.96 -0.19
N TYR A 15 -2.14 12.80 -0.43
CA TYR A 15 -1.51 13.17 -1.69
C TYR A 15 -2.17 12.48 -2.90
N LEU A 16 -2.44 11.18 -2.78
CA LEU A 16 -3.12 10.38 -3.81
C LEU A 16 -4.60 10.76 -3.94
N TYR A 17 -5.29 10.98 -2.82
CA TYR A 17 -6.69 11.43 -2.82
C TYR A 17 -6.90 12.73 -3.61
N ASP A 18 -5.96 13.68 -3.49
CA ASP A 18 -6.06 14.97 -4.18
C ASP A 18 -5.77 14.91 -5.68
N ARG A 19 -5.26 13.78 -6.19
CA ARG A 19 -4.73 13.66 -7.57
C ARG A 19 -5.40 12.56 -8.39
N LEU A 20 -6.07 11.61 -7.74
CA LEU A 20 -6.77 10.51 -8.40
C LEU A 20 -8.28 10.71 -8.28
N ASN A 21 -9.02 10.09 -9.20
CA ASN A 21 -10.48 10.02 -9.13
C ASN A 21 -10.89 9.02 -8.03
N VAL A 22 -10.83 9.44 -6.77
CA VAL A 22 -11.10 8.59 -5.61
C VAL A 22 -12.60 8.57 -5.26
N VAL A 23 -13.16 7.37 -5.11
CA VAL A 23 -14.53 7.11 -4.66
C VAL A 23 -14.58 6.74 -3.18
N GLU A 24 -15.76 6.73 -2.57
CA GLU A 24 -15.92 6.61 -1.12
C GLU A 24 -15.86 5.16 -0.61
N THR A 25 -16.21 4.18 -1.43
CA THR A 25 -16.25 2.77 -1.02
C THR A 25 -15.31 1.89 -1.85
N LEU A 26 -14.97 0.71 -1.29
CA LEU A 26 -14.16 -0.29 -1.98
C LEU A 26 -14.96 -0.94 -3.12
N GLU A 27 -16.28 -1.04 -2.96
CA GLU A 27 -17.20 -1.67 -3.87
C GLU A 27 -17.36 -0.86 -5.17
N GLU A 28 -17.29 0.47 -5.10
CA GLU A 28 -17.41 1.39 -6.24
C GLU A 28 -16.14 1.53 -7.09
N CYS A 29 -14.98 1.13 -6.58
CA CYS A 29 -13.72 1.35 -7.28
C CYS A 29 -13.40 0.25 -8.30
N ASP A 30 -12.57 0.59 -9.28
CA ASP A 30 -11.91 -0.37 -10.17
C ASP A 30 -10.60 -0.86 -9.52
N ILE A 31 -9.90 0.06 -8.84
CA ILE A 31 -8.58 -0.17 -8.25
C ILE A 31 -8.56 0.26 -6.79
N PHE A 32 -8.13 -0.64 -5.92
CA PHE A 32 -7.87 -0.36 -4.51
C PHE A 32 -6.37 -0.11 -4.27
N ILE A 33 -6.03 1.08 -3.79
CA ILE A 33 -4.71 1.40 -3.25
C ILE A 33 -4.73 1.14 -1.74
N ASN A 34 -4.16 0.00 -1.35
CA ASN A 34 -4.05 -0.45 0.03
C ASN A 34 -2.82 0.20 0.70
N ASN A 35 -3.02 1.44 1.14
CA ASN A 35 -1.99 2.38 1.60
C ASN A 35 -1.76 2.41 3.12
N LYS A 36 -2.82 2.46 3.92
CA LYS A 36 -2.73 2.71 5.36
C LYS A 36 -2.27 1.48 6.12
N HIS A 37 -1.10 1.56 6.75
CA HIS A 37 -0.68 0.59 7.76
C HIS A 37 -1.53 0.70 9.04
N GLU A 38 -2.11 -0.42 9.46
CA GLU A 38 -2.86 -0.56 10.72
C GLU A 38 -2.90 -2.04 11.12
N GLY A 39 -1.82 -2.53 11.74
CA GLY A 39 -1.73 -3.95 12.11
C GLY A 39 -1.81 -4.87 10.88
N PHE A 40 -2.62 -5.93 10.98
CA PHE A 40 -2.90 -6.84 9.86
C PHE A 40 -4.04 -6.38 8.96
N ARG A 41 -4.66 -5.22 9.22
CA ARG A 41 -5.82 -4.72 8.45
C ARG A 41 -5.52 -4.60 6.95
N GLN A 42 -4.27 -4.34 6.55
CA GLN A 42 -3.91 -4.33 5.13
C GLN A 42 -4.08 -5.72 4.50
N VAL A 43 -3.77 -6.80 5.22
CA VAL A 43 -3.98 -8.18 4.76
C VAL A 43 -5.47 -8.46 4.63
N ASP A 44 -6.26 -8.11 5.64
CA ASP A 44 -7.72 -8.33 5.63
C ASP A 44 -8.39 -7.60 4.45
N LEU A 45 -8.01 -6.34 4.22
CA LEU A 45 -8.54 -5.53 3.12
C LEU A 45 -8.09 -6.05 1.74
N LEU A 46 -6.89 -6.62 1.64
CA LEU A 46 -6.42 -7.25 0.41
C LEU A 46 -7.31 -8.44 0.04
N TYR A 47 -7.53 -9.38 0.96
CA TYR A 47 -8.43 -10.52 0.72
C TYR A 47 -9.86 -10.05 0.41
N LYS A 48 -10.38 -9.07 1.15
CA LYS A 48 -11.71 -8.50 0.87
C LYS A 48 -11.80 -7.95 -0.55
N ALA A 49 -10.82 -7.15 -0.98
CA ALA A 49 -10.81 -6.53 -2.29
C ALA A 49 -10.69 -7.57 -3.42
N CYS A 50 -9.86 -8.60 -3.24
CA CYS A 50 -9.75 -9.71 -4.18
C CYS A 50 -11.06 -10.50 -4.30
N GLY A 51 -11.76 -10.74 -3.18
CA GLY A 51 -13.09 -11.38 -3.19
C GLY A 51 -14.16 -10.56 -3.92
N LEU A 52 -13.97 -9.23 -4.02
CA LEU A 52 -14.80 -8.32 -4.81
C LEU A 52 -14.31 -8.16 -6.27
N GLY A 53 -13.30 -8.93 -6.70
CA GLY A 53 -12.75 -8.87 -8.05
C GLY A 53 -12.00 -7.57 -8.37
N LYS A 54 -11.53 -6.84 -7.35
CA LYS A 54 -10.83 -5.56 -7.55
C LYS A 54 -9.37 -5.78 -7.90
N ARG A 55 -8.81 -4.88 -8.71
CA ARG A 55 -7.36 -4.74 -8.82
C ARG A 55 -6.82 -4.10 -7.54
N VAL A 56 -5.75 -4.64 -6.98
CA VAL A 56 -5.18 -4.13 -5.72
C VAL A 56 -3.72 -3.76 -5.87
N ILE A 57 -3.37 -2.53 -5.48
CA ILE A 57 -1.98 -2.09 -5.34
C ILE A 57 -1.72 -1.91 -3.85
N SER A 58 -0.90 -2.79 -3.28
CA SER A 58 -0.48 -2.74 -1.88
C SER A 58 0.76 -1.86 -1.72
N ILE A 59 0.63 -0.80 -0.91
CA ILE A 59 1.78 -0.01 -0.48
C ILE A 59 2.46 -0.77 0.67
N SER A 60 3.40 -1.64 0.30
CA SER A 60 4.20 -2.43 1.22
C SER A 60 5.48 -1.67 1.60
N SER A 61 6.48 -2.37 2.14
CA SER A 61 7.74 -1.76 2.56
C SER A 61 8.88 -2.76 2.51
N ASN A 62 10.07 -2.26 2.14
CA ASN A 62 11.33 -2.99 2.29
C ASN A 62 11.62 -3.43 3.74
N SER A 63 10.91 -2.88 4.74
CA SER A 63 11.07 -3.29 6.14
C SER A 63 10.68 -4.76 6.36
N GLY A 64 9.82 -5.32 5.49
CA GLY A 64 9.50 -6.75 5.48
C GLY A 64 10.70 -7.63 5.13
N ASP A 65 11.79 -7.05 4.58
CA ASP A 65 13.03 -7.76 4.33
C ASP A 65 13.88 -7.91 5.60
N GLY A 66 14.30 -9.14 5.81
CA GLY A 66 15.24 -9.54 6.85
C GLY A 66 14.64 -9.62 8.26
N ILE A 67 15.45 -10.15 9.17
CA ILE A 67 15.10 -10.34 10.57
C ILE A 67 15.68 -9.17 11.37
N LYS A 68 14.82 -8.39 12.02
CA LYS A 68 15.28 -7.31 12.91
C LYS A 68 15.71 -7.93 14.25
N LYS A 69 16.80 -7.43 14.83
CA LYS A 69 17.33 -7.89 16.14
C LYS A 69 16.46 -7.50 17.35
N VAL A 70 15.40 -6.72 17.11
CA VAL A 70 14.47 -6.23 18.11
C VAL A 70 13.02 -6.50 17.66
N PRO A 71 12.05 -6.59 18.58
CA PRO A 71 10.65 -6.73 18.23
C PRO A 71 10.21 -5.65 17.24
N HIS A 72 9.88 -6.06 16.02
CA HIS A 72 9.53 -5.14 14.94
C HIS A 72 8.25 -5.59 14.24
N ARG A 73 7.11 -5.41 14.93
CA ARG A 73 5.78 -5.83 14.47
C ARG A 73 5.43 -5.32 13.07
N TYR A 74 5.87 -4.10 12.73
CA TYR A 74 5.68 -3.52 11.41
C TYR A 74 6.32 -4.39 10.30
N ALA A 75 7.54 -4.89 10.51
CA ALA A 75 8.22 -5.75 9.53
C ALA A 75 7.45 -7.06 9.33
N VAL A 76 6.98 -7.69 10.42
CA VAL A 76 6.16 -8.92 10.35
C VAL A 76 4.87 -8.69 9.58
N GLN A 77 4.19 -7.56 9.84
CA GLN A 77 2.94 -7.22 9.16
C GLN A 77 3.14 -6.92 7.67
N LYS A 78 4.25 -6.28 7.30
CA LYS A 78 4.60 -6.05 5.89
C LYS A 78 5.02 -7.34 5.18
N ALA A 79 5.77 -8.22 5.84
CA ALA A 79 6.08 -9.54 5.32
C ALA A 79 4.81 -10.39 5.11
N ALA A 80 3.84 -10.32 6.03
CA ALA A 80 2.55 -10.98 5.86
C ALA A 80 1.75 -10.41 4.68
N LEU A 81 1.74 -9.08 4.51
CA LEU A 81 1.12 -8.42 3.36
C LEU A 81 1.77 -8.86 2.03
N ASP A 82 3.10 -8.93 1.99
CA ASP A 82 3.84 -9.41 0.82
C ASP A 82 3.49 -10.87 0.51
N LYS A 83 3.44 -11.74 1.54
CA LYS A 83 3.09 -13.15 1.36
C LYS A 83 1.65 -13.35 0.90
N ALA A 84 0.72 -12.55 1.38
CA ALA A 84 -0.67 -12.57 0.94
C ALA A 84 -0.81 -12.11 -0.53
N ASN A 85 -0.10 -11.05 -0.94
CA ASN A 85 -0.05 -10.63 -2.35
C ASN A 85 0.48 -11.75 -3.24
N GLU A 86 1.59 -12.40 -2.85
CA GLU A 86 2.15 -13.53 -3.59
C GLU A 86 1.14 -14.66 -3.75
N GLN A 87 0.49 -15.08 -2.67
CA GLN A 87 -0.54 -16.13 -2.71
C GLN A 87 -1.67 -15.77 -3.67
N LEU A 88 -2.22 -14.55 -3.55
CA LEU A 88 -3.36 -14.11 -4.34
C LEU A 88 -3.01 -13.92 -5.83
N PHE A 89 -1.78 -13.48 -6.12
CA PHE A 89 -1.27 -13.44 -7.48
C PHE A 89 -1.26 -14.83 -8.12
N TYR A 90 -0.74 -15.84 -7.42
CA TYR A 90 -0.75 -17.23 -7.91
C TYR A 90 -2.15 -17.85 -8.00
N GLN A 91 -3.14 -17.27 -7.31
CA GLN A 91 -4.56 -17.62 -7.46
C GLN A 91 -5.24 -16.90 -8.64
N GLY A 92 -4.52 -16.06 -9.38
CA GLY A 92 -5.04 -15.34 -10.56
C GLY A 92 -5.67 -13.98 -10.26
N HIS A 93 -5.53 -13.45 -9.05
CA HIS A 93 -6.00 -12.10 -8.74
C HIS A 93 -5.03 -11.03 -9.28
N ASN A 94 -5.59 -9.89 -9.71
CA ASN A 94 -4.81 -8.75 -10.19
C ASN A 94 -4.29 -7.92 -8.99
N VAL A 95 -3.18 -8.37 -8.42
CA VAL A 95 -2.55 -7.75 -7.25
C VAL A 95 -1.11 -7.37 -7.53
N THR A 96 -0.67 -6.26 -6.94
CA THR A 96 0.72 -5.78 -7.01
C THR A 96 1.16 -5.32 -5.62
N SER A 97 2.33 -5.77 -5.16
CA SER A 97 2.98 -5.25 -3.95
C SER A 97 4.13 -4.32 -4.33
N LEU A 98 4.01 -3.03 -3.99
CA LEU A 98 5.08 -2.04 -4.16
C LEU A 98 5.81 -1.86 -2.82
N ARG A 99 7.09 -2.25 -2.77
CA ARG A 99 7.88 -2.36 -1.53
C ARG A 99 8.80 -1.16 -1.36
N PHE A 100 8.24 -0.04 -0.90
CA PHE A 100 9.00 1.21 -0.80
C PHE A 100 9.89 1.29 0.45
N GLY A 101 10.92 2.15 0.36
CA GLY A 101 11.67 2.64 1.51
C GLY A 101 10.93 3.79 2.20
N TRP A 102 11.68 4.75 2.75
CA TRP A 102 11.09 5.93 3.37
C TRP A 102 10.38 6.82 2.34
N ILE A 103 9.17 7.26 2.67
CA ILE A 103 8.37 8.18 1.85
C ILE A 103 8.34 9.52 2.58
N ASP A 104 8.74 10.58 1.88
CA ASP A 104 8.84 11.93 2.41
C ASP A 104 7.46 12.47 2.78
N THR A 105 7.14 12.34 4.07
CA THR A 105 5.88 12.70 4.71
C THR A 105 6.17 13.17 6.13
N GLU A 106 5.23 13.88 6.73
CA GLU A 106 5.33 14.42 8.09
C GLU A 106 5.57 13.36 9.17
N ARG A 107 5.27 12.08 8.88
CA ARG A 107 5.45 10.96 9.84
C ARG A 107 6.91 10.57 10.06
N VAL A 108 7.78 10.91 9.12
CA VAL A 108 9.20 10.52 9.12
C VAL A 108 10.10 11.75 8.94
N ALA A 109 9.63 12.92 9.39
CA ALA A 109 10.34 14.19 9.24
C ALA A 109 11.72 14.16 9.90
N GLU A 110 11.87 13.40 10.98
CA GLU A 110 13.10 13.22 11.74
C GLU A 110 14.17 12.39 11.01
N VAL A 111 13.77 11.51 10.09
CA VAL A 111 14.70 10.67 9.33
C VAL A 111 15.51 11.56 8.38
N GLN A 112 16.84 11.48 8.40
CA GLN A 112 17.71 12.30 7.52
C GLN A 112 18.22 11.55 6.28
N ASP A 113 17.94 10.24 6.19
CA ASP A 113 18.31 9.41 5.04
C ASP A 113 17.52 9.81 3.78
N ALA A 114 17.98 9.32 2.62
CA ALA A 114 17.28 9.51 1.36
C ALA A 114 15.83 8.99 1.42
N LYS A 115 14.87 9.81 0.97
CA LYS A 115 13.44 9.50 0.95
C LYS A 115 12.89 9.64 -0.46
N MET A 116 11.91 8.81 -0.78
CA MET A 116 11.12 8.92 -1.99
C MET A 116 10.05 10.00 -1.81
N THR A 117 9.87 10.89 -2.79
CA THR A 117 8.79 11.87 -2.75
C THR A 117 7.43 11.21 -2.99
N CYS A 118 6.34 11.80 -2.48
CA CYS A 118 4.99 11.30 -2.80
C CYS A 118 4.70 11.29 -4.33
N ARG A 119 5.32 12.21 -5.10
CA ARG A 119 5.25 12.19 -6.57
C ARG A 119 5.88 10.92 -7.14
N SER A 120 7.09 10.57 -6.70
CA SER A 120 7.76 9.35 -7.16
C SER A 120 6.96 8.09 -6.84
N ILE A 121 6.26 8.06 -5.71
CA ILE A 121 5.34 6.95 -5.38
C ILE A 121 4.16 6.90 -6.34
N LEU A 122 3.55 8.05 -6.67
CA LEU A 122 2.49 8.13 -7.66
C LEU A 122 2.97 7.67 -9.05
N ASP A 123 4.17 8.06 -9.47
CA ASP A 123 4.76 7.60 -10.75
C ASP A 123 4.88 6.06 -10.82
N ASN A 124 5.28 5.43 -9.71
CA ASN A 124 5.36 3.97 -9.63
C ASN A 124 3.98 3.31 -9.66
N ILE A 125 2.98 3.93 -9.02
CA ILE A 125 1.59 3.47 -9.10
C ILE A 125 1.11 3.55 -10.56
N GLU A 126 1.32 4.68 -11.22
CA GLU A 126 0.94 4.91 -12.63
C GLU A 126 1.65 3.94 -13.58
N PHE A 127 2.92 3.61 -13.34
CA PHE A 127 3.68 2.63 -14.13
C PHE A 127 3.09 1.22 -14.08
N VAL A 128 2.57 0.80 -12.92
CA VAL A 128 2.01 -0.55 -12.75
C VAL A 128 0.53 -0.63 -13.06
N LEU A 129 -0.11 0.43 -13.57
CA LEU A 129 -1.51 0.44 -14.03
C LEU A 129 -1.60 -0.06 -15.47
#